data_AF-A0A4U2ENB7-F1
#
_entry.id   AF-A0A4U2ENB7-F1
#
_cell.length_a   1.000
_cell.length_b   1.000
_cell.length_c   1.000
_cell.angle_alpha   90.00
_cell.angle_beta   90.00
_cell.angle_gamma   90.00
#
_symmetry.space_group_name_H-M   'P 1'
#
loop_
_entity.id
_entity.type
_entity.pdbx_description
1 polymer ?
#
loop_
_entity_poly.entity_id
_entity_poly.type
_entity_poly.pdbx_seq_one_letter_code
_entity_poly.pdbx_strand_id
1 'polypeptide(L)'
;MKKILIWTIACLSSFGVYAGTSASALEASGYTETKYPIMLVHGLFGFDTLAGVDYFYGVPESLTKDGANVYVAHVSATNSSEVRGEQLLSQVETLLAATGASKVNLVGHSHGGPTARYVASVRPDLVASVTSIGGVHKGSKVADLVRGNVSEGSVTEGIAVKLAGGLTTLINLLSGGTDLDQDGLASLEALTTEGSLAFNQFSPEGVPTSECGDGEWQASNGVYYYSWTGSSTFTNLLDPTDGAMTILGLAFNEPNDGLVGACSAHLGKVIGDDYKMNHLDEINGLLGIHHLFETDPVTLYRQHANRLKLAGL
;
A
#
# COMPACT_ATOMS: atom_id res chain seq x y z
N MET A 1 46.54 -70.65 -16.33
CA MET A 1 45.78 -69.80 -17.28
C MET A 1 44.73 -69.01 -16.51
N LYS A 2 44.58 -67.71 -16.81
CA LYS A 2 43.78 -66.65 -16.15
C LYS A 2 44.54 -65.88 -15.08
N LYS A 3 44.67 -64.55 -15.09
CA LYS A 3 44.70 -63.49 -16.13
C LYS A 3 45.23 -62.28 -15.34
N ILE A 4 46.24 -61.60 -15.89
CA ILE A 4 46.85 -60.38 -15.33
C ILE A 4 45.84 -59.23 -15.44
N LEU A 5 45.69 -58.42 -14.39
CA LEU A 5 45.06 -57.11 -14.50
C LEU A 5 45.92 -56.05 -13.80
N ILE A 6 46.43 -55.16 -14.63
CA ILE A 6 47.26 -53.99 -14.30
C ILE A 6 46.33 -52.90 -13.74
N TRP A 7 46.67 -52.35 -12.58
CA TRP A 7 46.02 -51.15 -12.04
C TRP A 7 46.85 -49.92 -12.40
N THR A 8 46.31 -49.10 -13.30
CA THR A 8 46.79 -47.75 -13.60
C THR A 8 46.26 -46.79 -12.54
N ILE A 9 47.16 -46.18 -11.75
CA ILE A 9 46.85 -45.06 -10.86
C ILE A 9 47.04 -43.78 -11.67
N ALA A 10 45.94 -43.08 -11.95
CA ALA A 10 45.95 -41.76 -12.58
C ALA A 10 46.09 -40.67 -11.50
N CYS A 11 47.17 -39.89 -11.56
CA CYS A 11 47.32 -38.64 -10.82
C CYS A 11 46.32 -37.60 -11.35
N LEU A 12 45.35 -37.18 -10.53
CA LEU A 12 44.64 -35.92 -10.73
C LEU A 12 45.24 -34.86 -9.82
N SER A 13 46.04 -33.99 -10.42
CA SER A 13 46.45 -32.69 -9.87
C SER A 13 45.24 -31.77 -9.78
N SER A 14 44.84 -31.41 -8.56
CA SER A 14 43.78 -30.44 -8.29
C SER A 14 44.28 -29.02 -8.62
N PHE A 15 43.82 -28.44 -9.73
CA PHE A 15 43.92 -27.00 -9.95
C PHE A 15 42.87 -26.30 -9.08
N GLY A 16 43.29 -25.74 -7.96
CA GLY A 16 42.47 -24.83 -7.16
C GLY A 16 42.30 -23.52 -7.91
N VAL A 17 41.14 -23.33 -8.55
CA VAL A 17 40.72 -22.00 -9.05
C VAL A 17 40.20 -21.23 -7.84
N TYR A 18 41.03 -20.36 -7.28
CA TYR A 18 40.55 -19.28 -6.41
C TYR A 18 39.79 -18.29 -7.29
N ALA A 19 38.47 -18.47 -7.38
CA ALA A 19 37.59 -17.40 -7.81
C ALA A 19 37.57 -16.34 -6.69
N GLY A 20 38.45 -15.35 -6.81
CA GLY A 20 38.34 -14.13 -6.04
C GLY A 20 37.08 -13.40 -6.50
N THR A 21 35.97 -13.62 -5.80
CA THR A 21 34.82 -12.73 -5.90
C THR A 21 35.18 -11.46 -5.16
N SER A 22 35.84 -10.53 -5.86
CA SER A 22 35.78 -9.12 -5.51
C SER A 22 34.40 -8.59 -5.87
N ALA A 23 33.36 -9.17 -5.25
CA ALA A 23 32.11 -8.45 -5.09
C ALA A 23 32.43 -7.41 -4.03
N SER A 24 32.85 -6.23 -4.47
CA SER A 24 32.64 -5.05 -3.67
C SER A 24 31.14 -5.03 -3.40
N ALA A 25 30.75 -5.48 -2.21
CA ALA A 25 29.61 -4.93 -1.54
C ALA A 25 29.90 -3.43 -1.44
N LEU A 26 29.55 -2.69 -2.50
CA LEU A 26 29.00 -1.37 -2.25
C LEU A 26 27.80 -1.69 -1.36
N GLU A 27 27.98 -1.48 -0.06
CA GLU A 27 26.86 -1.24 0.83
C GLU A 27 25.89 -0.34 0.04
N ALA A 28 24.66 -0.80 -0.16
CA ALA A 28 23.64 -0.11 -0.93
C ALA A 28 23.14 1.16 -0.22
N SER A 29 24.03 1.85 0.50
CA SER A 29 23.84 3.17 1.07
C SER A 29 23.31 4.08 -0.02
N GLY A 30 22.11 4.60 0.21
CA GLY A 30 21.42 5.49 -0.70
C GLY A 30 20.47 4.82 -1.69
N TYR A 31 20.25 3.50 -1.68
CA TYR A 31 19.32 2.86 -2.64
C TYR A 31 17.91 3.49 -2.60
N THR A 32 17.43 3.87 -1.42
CA THR A 32 16.11 4.48 -1.22
C THR A 32 16.17 5.99 -1.01
N GLU A 33 17.35 6.62 -1.15
CA GLU A 33 17.57 8.06 -0.94
C GLU A 33 16.94 8.90 -2.05
N THR A 34 15.67 9.25 -1.86
CA THR A 34 14.91 10.19 -2.70
C THR A 34 15.35 11.63 -2.45
N LYS A 35 15.14 12.50 -3.44
CA LYS A 35 15.41 13.94 -3.34
C LYS A 35 14.48 14.61 -2.32
N TYR A 36 13.20 14.23 -2.32
CA TYR A 36 12.18 14.72 -1.40
C TYR A 36 11.86 13.66 -0.33
N PRO A 37 11.55 14.08 0.92
CA PRO A 37 11.14 13.14 1.97
C PRO A 37 9.94 12.30 1.55
N ILE A 38 9.85 11.08 2.06
CA ILE A 38 8.70 10.19 1.90
C ILE A 38 7.81 10.33 3.13
N MET A 39 6.53 10.62 2.94
CA MET A 39 5.52 10.63 4.00
C MET A 39 4.49 9.53 3.74
N LEU A 40 4.44 8.56 4.65
CA LEU A 40 3.50 7.44 4.61
C LEU A 40 2.17 7.85 5.24
N VAL A 41 1.06 7.57 4.56
CA VAL A 41 -0.29 7.99 4.97
C VAL A 41 -1.16 6.75 5.13
N HIS A 42 -1.55 6.46 6.38
CA HIS A 42 -2.36 5.27 6.69
C HIS A 42 -3.80 5.40 6.17
N GLY A 43 -4.52 4.27 6.16
CA GLY A 43 -5.91 4.16 5.73
C GLY A 43 -6.95 4.31 6.84
N LEU A 44 -8.13 3.74 6.58
CA LEU A 44 -9.24 3.60 7.54
C LEU A 44 -8.79 2.75 8.74
N PHE A 45 -9.19 3.15 9.96
CA PHE A 45 -8.74 2.53 11.21
C PHE A 45 -7.22 2.48 11.38
N GLY A 46 -6.48 3.29 10.61
CA GLY A 46 -5.05 3.36 10.77
C GLY A 46 -4.70 3.95 12.12
N PHE A 47 -3.61 3.44 12.66
CA PHE A 47 -3.04 3.74 13.95
C PHE A 47 -1.55 3.97 13.75
N ASP A 48 -0.91 4.68 14.68
CA ASP A 48 0.54 4.81 14.63
C ASP A 48 1.18 3.49 15.04
N THR A 49 0.78 3.03 16.23
CA THR A 49 1.13 1.73 16.80
C THR A 49 -0.09 1.11 17.47
N LEU A 50 -0.30 -0.19 17.24
CA LEU A 50 -1.29 -0.98 17.95
C LEU A 50 -0.61 -2.14 18.66
N ALA A 51 -0.70 -2.15 19.99
CA ALA A 51 -0.01 -3.14 20.84
C ALA A 51 1.51 -3.27 20.55
N GLY A 52 2.15 -2.17 20.14
CA GLY A 52 3.59 -2.12 19.79
C GLY A 52 3.90 -2.52 18.35
N VAL A 53 2.90 -2.66 17.49
CA VAL A 53 3.04 -2.99 16.06
C VAL A 53 2.70 -1.76 15.23
N ASP A 54 3.63 -1.30 14.38
CA ASP A 54 3.41 -0.19 13.46
C ASP A 54 2.46 -0.58 12.32
N TYR A 55 1.66 0.38 11.82
CA TYR A 55 0.78 0.16 10.67
C TYR A 55 1.55 -0.26 9.42
N PHE A 56 2.59 0.50 9.07
CA PHE A 56 3.50 0.16 7.97
C PHE A 56 4.64 -0.73 8.51
N TYR A 57 4.34 -2.00 8.79
CA TYR A 57 5.22 -2.85 9.60
C TYR A 57 6.61 -3.08 8.96
N GLY A 58 7.66 -2.53 9.58
CA GLY A 58 9.05 -2.66 9.11
C GLY A 58 9.39 -1.85 7.85
N VAL A 59 8.42 -1.12 7.29
CA VAL A 59 8.61 -0.34 6.05
C VAL A 59 9.43 0.93 6.31
N PRO A 60 9.13 1.79 7.31
CA PRO A 60 9.97 2.96 7.61
C PRO A 60 11.42 2.59 7.87
N GLU A 61 11.68 1.57 8.68
CA GLU A 61 13.02 1.13 9.04
C GLU A 61 13.78 0.65 7.81
N SER A 62 13.12 -0.13 6.96
CA SER A 62 13.71 -0.65 5.73
C SER A 62 14.05 0.45 4.74
N LEU A 63 13.17 1.44 4.58
CA LEU A 63 13.41 2.59 3.71
C LEU A 63 14.53 3.48 4.27
N THR A 64 14.52 3.80 5.57
CA THR A 64 15.53 4.67 6.17
C THR A 64 16.92 4.01 6.21
N LYS A 65 17.00 2.69 6.39
CA LYS A 65 18.26 1.94 6.38
C LYS A 65 19.11 2.19 5.12
N ASP A 66 18.47 2.46 3.98
CA ASP A 66 19.17 2.72 2.72
C ASP A 66 19.02 4.17 2.22
N GLY A 67 18.75 5.11 3.13
CA GLY A 67 18.94 6.54 2.92
C GLY A 67 17.68 7.38 2.72
N ALA A 68 16.48 6.80 2.72
CA ALA A 68 15.25 7.59 2.66
C ALA A 68 15.02 8.38 3.95
N ASN A 69 14.62 9.65 3.83
CA ASN A 69 14.01 10.39 4.93
C ASN A 69 12.52 10.05 4.96
N VAL A 70 12.09 9.28 5.98
CA VAL A 70 10.72 8.75 6.07
C VAL A 70 9.99 9.35 7.26
N TYR A 71 8.74 9.73 7.03
CA TYR A 71 7.82 10.24 8.04
C TYR A 71 6.51 9.48 7.93
N VAL A 72 5.82 9.29 9.04
CA VAL A 72 4.48 8.69 9.07
C VAL A 72 3.51 9.79 9.47
N ALA A 73 2.46 9.98 8.68
CA ALA A 73 1.43 10.97 8.94
C ALA A 73 0.42 10.45 9.98
N HIS A 74 -0.07 11.37 10.81
CA HIS A 74 -1.06 11.12 11.84
C HIS A 74 -2.38 11.78 11.45
N VAL A 75 -3.33 11.04 10.89
CA VAL A 75 -4.64 11.57 10.47
C VAL A 75 -5.77 10.83 11.17
N SER A 76 -6.97 11.42 11.21
CA SER A 76 -8.14 10.78 11.83
C SER A 76 -8.37 9.38 11.27
N ALA A 77 -8.43 8.37 12.13
CA ALA A 77 -8.64 6.98 11.75
C ALA A 77 -9.94 6.77 10.93
N THR A 78 -10.99 7.53 11.22
CA THR A 78 -12.24 7.59 10.48
C THR A 78 -12.69 9.04 10.29
N ASN A 79 -12.72 9.54 9.07
CA ASN A 79 -13.36 10.82 8.71
C ASN A 79 -13.45 10.93 7.18
N SER A 80 -13.98 12.04 6.64
CA SER A 80 -13.95 12.28 5.19
C SER A 80 -12.52 12.43 4.65
N SER A 81 -12.34 12.19 3.35
CA SER A 81 -11.04 12.36 2.67
C SER A 81 -10.51 13.79 2.77
N GLU A 82 -11.41 14.78 2.78
CA GLU A 82 -11.09 16.21 2.87
C GLU A 82 -10.62 16.58 4.28
N VAL A 83 -11.31 16.14 5.33
CA VAL A 83 -10.90 16.41 6.72
C VAL A 83 -9.53 15.78 7.00
N ARG A 84 -9.34 14.52 6.59
CA ARG A 84 -8.04 13.85 6.69
C ARG A 84 -6.99 14.56 5.83
N GLY A 85 -7.38 15.06 4.66
CA GLY A 85 -6.51 15.78 3.74
C GLY A 85 -5.99 17.09 4.32
N GLU A 86 -6.83 17.86 5.01
CA GLU A 86 -6.43 19.09 5.72
C GLU A 86 -5.46 18.79 6.88
N GLN A 87 -5.72 17.71 7.63
CA GLN A 87 -4.81 17.26 8.69
C GLN A 87 -3.45 16.83 8.13
N LEU A 88 -3.45 16.14 6.98
CA LEU A 88 -2.22 15.77 6.28
C LEU A 88 -1.49 17.02 5.76
N LEU A 89 -2.21 17.98 5.16
CA LEU A 89 -1.62 19.21 4.63
C LEU A 89 -0.86 19.98 5.73
N SER A 90 -1.45 20.13 6.91
CA SER A 90 -0.79 20.80 8.05
C SER A 90 0.53 20.12 8.44
N GLN A 91 0.57 18.79 8.40
CA GLN A 91 1.78 18.01 8.68
C GLN A 91 2.82 18.13 7.57
N VAL A 92 2.39 18.15 6.30
CA VAL A 92 3.27 18.39 5.15
C VAL A 92 3.94 19.77 5.28
N GLU A 93 3.18 20.82 5.58
CA GLU A 93 3.73 22.17 5.77
C GLU A 93 4.74 22.22 6.91
N THR A 94 4.42 21.56 8.04
CA THR A 94 5.33 21.43 9.19
C THR A 94 6.61 20.69 8.82
N LEU A 95 6.50 19.57 8.10
CA LEU A 95 7.63 18.78 7.64
C LEU A 95 8.55 19.59 6.72
N LEU A 96 7.99 20.27 5.73
CA LEU A 96 8.78 21.06 4.77
C LEU A 96 9.46 22.25 5.45
N ALA A 97 8.78 22.91 6.40
CA ALA A 97 9.37 23.95 7.22
C ALA A 97 10.53 23.43 8.10
N ALA A 98 10.40 22.24 8.67
CA ALA A 98 11.41 21.64 9.54
C ALA A 98 12.63 21.11 8.78
N THR A 99 12.44 20.55 7.59
CA THR A 99 13.49 19.90 6.79
C THR A 99 14.16 20.83 5.79
N GLY A 100 13.48 21.91 5.39
CA GLY A 100 13.91 22.77 4.29
C GLY A 100 13.70 22.16 2.90
N ALA A 101 13.06 20.97 2.81
CA ALA A 101 12.65 20.40 1.53
C ALA A 101 11.59 21.27 0.88
N SER A 102 11.60 21.38 -0.45
CA SER A 102 10.60 22.17 -1.18
C SER A 102 9.34 21.39 -1.54
N LYS A 103 9.40 20.05 -1.53
CA LYS A 103 8.29 19.14 -1.81
C LYS A 103 8.40 17.86 -0.97
N VAL A 104 7.33 17.07 -0.95
CA VAL A 104 7.24 15.73 -0.34
C VAL A 104 6.76 14.68 -1.36
N ASN A 105 7.19 13.42 -1.18
CA ASN A 105 6.61 12.26 -1.83
C ASN A 105 5.58 11.62 -0.89
N LEU A 106 4.30 11.68 -1.24
CA LEU A 106 3.23 11.07 -0.46
C LEU A 106 3.00 9.62 -0.88
N VAL A 107 2.93 8.70 0.08
CA VAL A 107 2.63 7.29 -0.17
C VAL A 107 1.46 6.89 0.72
N GLY A 108 0.27 6.80 0.13
CA GLY A 108 -0.97 6.51 0.83
C GLY A 108 -1.43 5.08 0.62
N HIS A 109 -1.80 4.40 1.70
CA HIS A 109 -2.46 3.09 1.64
C HIS A 109 -3.96 3.23 1.86
N SER A 110 -4.79 2.50 1.10
CA SER A 110 -6.24 2.47 1.29
C SER A 110 -6.87 3.87 1.24
N HIS A 111 -7.55 4.32 2.30
CA HIS A 111 -8.08 5.69 2.42
C HIS A 111 -6.99 6.78 2.44
N GLY A 112 -5.74 6.41 2.76
CA GLY A 112 -4.57 7.27 2.66
C GLY A 112 -4.28 7.71 1.22
N GLY A 113 -4.67 6.92 0.21
CA GLY A 113 -4.57 7.29 -1.21
C GLY A 113 -5.41 8.53 -1.55
N PRO A 114 -6.75 8.51 -1.38
CA PRO A 114 -7.59 9.71 -1.50
C PRO A 114 -7.16 10.89 -0.61
N THR A 115 -6.71 10.61 0.62
CA THR A 115 -6.20 11.64 1.54
C THR A 115 -4.96 12.35 0.97
N ALA A 116 -4.01 11.60 0.39
CA ALA A 116 -2.83 12.17 -0.27
C ALA A 116 -3.18 12.95 -1.55
N ARG A 117 -4.16 12.45 -2.32
CA ARG A 117 -4.68 13.14 -3.51
C ARG A 117 -5.27 14.50 -3.17
N TYR A 118 -6.00 14.62 -2.06
CA TYR A 118 -6.51 15.91 -1.59
C TYR A 118 -5.39 16.95 -1.51
N VAL A 119 -4.30 16.64 -0.80
CA VAL A 119 -3.15 17.54 -0.63
C VAL A 119 -2.52 17.92 -1.97
N ALA A 120 -2.39 16.95 -2.89
CA ALA A 120 -1.84 17.19 -4.21
C ALA A 120 -2.75 18.05 -5.11
N SER A 121 -4.06 18.02 -4.93
CA SER A 121 -4.99 18.91 -5.65
C SER A 121 -4.99 20.33 -5.07
N VAL A 122 -4.97 20.48 -3.75
CA VAL A 122 -5.04 21.81 -3.10
C VAL A 122 -3.69 22.54 -3.06
N ARG A 123 -2.58 21.81 -2.91
CA ARG A 123 -1.21 22.33 -2.80
C ARG A 123 -0.22 21.52 -3.65
N PRO A 124 -0.41 21.45 -4.98
CA PRO A 124 0.51 20.75 -5.89
C PRO A 124 1.95 21.32 -5.86
N ASP A 125 2.10 22.56 -5.40
CA ASP A 125 3.40 23.20 -5.19
C ASP A 125 4.24 22.50 -4.11
N LEU A 126 3.60 21.84 -3.14
CA LEU A 126 4.25 21.12 -2.04
C LEU A 126 4.45 19.63 -2.29
N VAL A 127 3.83 19.07 -3.34
CA VAL A 127 3.85 17.62 -3.60
C VAL A 127 4.67 17.31 -4.84
N ALA A 128 5.60 16.36 -4.72
CA ALA A 128 6.39 15.85 -5.83
C ALA A 128 5.72 14.64 -6.48
N SER A 129 5.25 13.71 -5.65
CA SER A 129 4.49 12.55 -6.11
C SER A 129 3.43 12.11 -5.12
N VAL A 130 2.41 11.43 -5.64
CA VAL A 130 1.44 10.63 -4.89
C VAL A 130 1.54 9.19 -5.37
N THR A 131 1.77 8.28 -4.43
CA THR A 131 1.73 6.85 -4.67
C THR A 131 0.58 6.27 -3.87
N SER A 132 -0.26 5.48 -4.51
CA SER A 132 -1.42 4.85 -3.88
C SER A 132 -1.29 3.34 -3.83
N ILE A 133 -1.50 2.75 -2.66
CA ILE A 133 -1.38 1.32 -2.42
C ILE A 133 -2.75 0.81 -1.98
N GLY A 134 -3.40 -0.03 -2.78
CA GLY A 134 -4.78 -0.47 -2.52
C GLY A 134 -5.76 0.68 -2.33
N GLY A 135 -5.55 1.80 -3.02
CA GLY A 135 -6.28 3.04 -2.77
C GLY A 135 -7.75 2.97 -3.15
N VAL A 136 -8.64 3.59 -2.35
CA VAL A 136 -10.08 3.55 -2.65
C VAL A 136 -10.47 4.68 -3.61
N HIS A 137 -10.09 4.61 -4.89
CA HIS A 137 -10.29 5.72 -5.84
C HIS A 137 -11.63 5.69 -6.57
N LYS A 138 -12.23 4.53 -6.79
CA LYS A 138 -13.59 4.40 -7.38
C LYS A 138 -14.57 3.69 -6.43
N GLY A 139 -14.24 3.69 -5.15
CA GLY A 139 -15.03 3.11 -4.07
C GLY A 139 -14.74 1.64 -3.78
N SER A 140 -15.35 1.16 -2.72
CA SER A 140 -15.31 -0.22 -2.25
C SER A 140 -16.71 -0.83 -2.30
N LYS A 141 -16.83 -2.06 -2.84
CA LYS A 141 -18.09 -2.80 -2.80
C LYS A 141 -18.49 -3.24 -1.40
N VAL A 142 -17.52 -3.37 -0.49
CA VAL A 142 -17.79 -3.57 0.93
C VAL A 142 -18.50 -2.33 1.50
N ALA A 143 -17.99 -1.13 1.21
CA ALA A 143 -18.60 0.12 1.69
C ALA A 143 -20.01 0.32 1.11
N ASP A 144 -20.21 0.06 -0.19
CA ASP A 144 -21.52 0.12 -0.85
C ASP A 144 -22.55 -0.79 -0.14
N LEU A 145 -22.15 -2.03 0.17
CA LEU A 145 -23.03 -3.01 0.81
C LEU A 145 -23.32 -2.68 2.29
N VAL A 146 -22.34 -2.14 3.02
CA VAL A 146 -22.53 -1.72 4.42
C VAL A 146 -23.42 -0.48 4.50
N ARG A 147 -23.32 0.44 3.53
CA ARG A 147 -24.13 1.66 3.48
C ARG A 147 -25.55 1.42 2.94
N GLY A 148 -25.72 0.40 2.09
CA GLY A 148 -26.96 0.11 1.38
C GLY A 148 -28.10 -0.43 2.25
N ASN A 149 -29.33 -0.24 1.79
CA ASN A 149 -30.51 -0.85 2.40
C ASN A 149 -30.65 -2.29 1.92
N VAL A 150 -30.63 -3.25 2.83
CA VAL A 150 -30.78 -4.68 2.52
C VAL A 150 -32.15 -5.16 2.98
N SER A 151 -32.91 -5.80 2.08
CA SER A 151 -34.25 -6.32 2.42
C SER A 151 -34.14 -7.56 3.31
N GLU A 152 -34.97 -7.62 4.36
CA GLU A 152 -35.06 -8.77 5.28
C GLU A 152 -35.43 -10.06 4.53
N GLY A 153 -34.75 -11.16 4.84
CA GLY A 153 -34.91 -12.48 4.24
C GLY A 153 -34.25 -12.66 2.87
N SER A 154 -33.56 -11.64 2.34
CA SER A 154 -32.92 -11.71 1.03
C SER A 154 -31.57 -12.45 1.05
N VAL A 155 -31.16 -12.98 -0.10
CA VAL A 155 -29.80 -13.53 -0.26
C VAL A 155 -28.73 -12.46 0.03
N THR A 156 -29.01 -11.21 -0.35
CA THR A 156 -28.17 -10.05 -0.05
C THR A 156 -28.01 -9.78 1.44
N GLU A 157 -29.02 -10.07 2.27
CA GLU A 157 -28.93 -9.96 3.73
C GLU A 157 -27.92 -10.96 4.30
N GLY A 158 -27.98 -12.22 3.84
CA GLY A 158 -27.03 -13.25 4.27
C GLY A 158 -25.57 -12.91 3.94
N ILE A 159 -25.33 -12.22 2.82
CA ILE A 159 -24.00 -11.72 2.45
C ILE A 159 -23.61 -10.53 3.34
N ALA A 160 -24.49 -9.54 3.50
CA ALA A 160 -24.23 -8.36 4.32
C ALA A 160 -23.88 -8.70 5.77
N VAL A 161 -24.57 -9.69 6.38
CA VAL A 161 -24.28 -10.16 7.75
C VAL A 161 -22.87 -10.76 7.85
N LYS A 162 -22.43 -11.54 6.85
CA LYS A 162 -21.07 -12.09 6.83
C LYS A 162 -20.01 -10.99 6.68
N LEU A 163 -20.24 -10.03 5.79
CA LEU A 163 -19.35 -8.89 5.59
C LEU A 163 -19.24 -8.05 6.86
N ALA A 164 -20.36 -7.77 7.54
CA ALA A 164 -20.36 -7.06 8.82
C ALA A 164 -19.56 -7.82 9.89
N GLY A 165 -19.67 -9.15 9.95
CA GLY A 165 -18.87 -10.00 10.84
C GLY A 165 -17.36 -9.95 10.52
N GLY A 166 -16.99 -9.99 9.25
CA GLY A 166 -15.59 -9.84 8.80
C GLY A 166 -15.03 -8.47 9.16
N LEU A 167 -15.78 -7.40 8.88
CA LEU A 167 -15.39 -6.03 9.22
C LEU A 167 -15.25 -5.84 10.74
N THR A 168 -16.18 -6.39 11.52
CA THR A 168 -16.10 -6.37 13.00
C THR A 168 -14.83 -7.08 13.50
N THR A 169 -14.46 -8.20 12.88
CA THR A 169 -13.24 -8.93 13.22
C THR A 169 -12.00 -8.07 12.97
N LEU A 170 -11.93 -7.41 11.80
CA LEU A 170 -10.84 -6.49 11.49
C LEU A 170 -10.80 -5.31 12.45
N ILE A 171 -11.93 -4.67 12.75
CA ILE A 171 -12.00 -3.55 13.70
C ILE A 171 -11.46 -4.00 15.06
N ASN A 172 -11.90 -5.14 15.59
CA ASN A 172 -11.42 -5.61 16.89
C ASN A 172 -9.91 -5.88 16.94
N LEU A 173 -9.32 -6.26 15.80
CA LEU A 173 -7.90 -6.58 15.70
C LEU A 173 -7.03 -5.34 15.41
N LEU A 174 -7.59 -4.34 14.73
CA LEU A 174 -6.87 -3.19 14.18
C LEU A 174 -7.29 -1.84 14.80
N SER A 175 -8.28 -1.81 15.68
CA SER A 175 -8.74 -0.55 16.27
C SER A 175 -7.70 0.02 17.24
N GLY A 176 -7.03 1.09 16.82
CA GLY A 176 -6.34 2.04 17.69
C GLY A 176 -7.09 3.36 17.76
N GLY A 177 -6.98 4.07 18.90
CA GLY A 177 -7.54 5.42 19.05
C GLY A 177 -6.53 6.50 18.67
N THR A 178 -7.01 7.62 18.13
CA THR A 178 -6.23 8.86 17.98
C THR A 178 -6.92 9.99 18.73
N ASP A 179 -6.18 11.02 19.14
CA ASP A 179 -6.77 12.22 19.78
C ASP A 179 -7.47 13.16 18.78
N LEU A 180 -7.48 12.82 17.48
CA LEU A 180 -8.17 13.56 16.42
C LEU A 180 -9.66 13.21 16.36
N ASP A 181 -10.46 14.09 15.76
CA ASP A 181 -11.90 13.91 15.62
C ASP A 181 -12.26 12.73 14.69
N GLN A 182 -13.21 11.91 15.10
CA GLN A 182 -13.60 10.69 14.41
C GLN A 182 -15.04 10.75 13.92
N ASP A 183 -15.24 10.55 12.62
CA ASP A 183 -16.55 10.40 12.00
C ASP A 183 -16.57 9.14 11.12
N GLY A 184 -17.08 8.05 11.70
CA GLY A 184 -17.25 6.77 11.02
C GLY A 184 -18.24 6.82 9.85
N LEU A 185 -19.26 7.67 9.91
CA LEU A 185 -20.24 7.79 8.83
C LEU A 185 -19.66 8.55 7.65
N ALA A 186 -18.96 9.66 7.90
CA ALA A 186 -18.24 10.39 6.85
C ALA A 186 -17.16 9.51 6.20
N SER A 187 -16.48 8.69 6.99
CA SER A 187 -15.50 7.73 6.48
C SER A 187 -16.14 6.66 5.60
N LEU A 188 -17.26 6.06 6.05
CA LEU A 188 -17.98 5.08 5.25
C LEU A 188 -18.47 5.69 3.93
N GLU A 189 -19.06 6.88 3.99
CA GLU A 189 -19.56 7.61 2.82
C GLU A 189 -18.45 7.87 1.80
N ALA A 190 -17.29 8.37 2.26
CA ALA A 190 -16.13 8.64 1.40
C ALA A 190 -15.62 7.39 0.64
N LEU A 191 -15.79 6.19 1.22
CA LEU A 191 -15.31 4.93 0.67
C LEU A 191 -16.34 4.21 -0.21
N THR A 192 -17.59 4.67 -0.25
CA THR A 192 -18.57 4.17 -1.23
C THR A 192 -18.17 4.55 -2.66
N THR A 193 -18.69 3.83 -3.65
CA THR A 193 -18.53 4.22 -5.06
C THR A 193 -19.10 5.62 -5.31
N GLU A 194 -20.25 5.98 -4.73
CA GLU A 194 -20.83 7.33 -4.88
C GLU A 194 -19.91 8.41 -4.31
N GLY A 195 -19.48 8.27 -3.05
CA GLY A 195 -18.61 9.25 -2.39
C GLY A 195 -17.23 9.36 -3.04
N SER A 196 -16.61 8.24 -3.42
CA SER A 196 -15.33 8.26 -4.13
C SER A 196 -15.42 8.91 -5.51
N LEU A 197 -16.49 8.67 -6.26
CA LEU A 197 -16.71 9.32 -7.56
C LEU A 197 -17.01 10.81 -7.42
N ALA A 198 -17.72 11.21 -6.37
CA ALA A 198 -17.92 12.62 -6.04
C ALA A 198 -16.58 13.31 -5.70
N PHE A 199 -15.75 12.68 -4.88
CA PHE A 199 -14.40 13.16 -4.57
C PHE A 199 -13.52 13.29 -5.82
N ASN A 200 -13.63 12.36 -6.77
CA ASN A 200 -12.89 12.44 -8.04
C ASN A 200 -13.27 13.65 -8.90
N GLN A 201 -14.45 14.26 -8.72
CA GLN A 201 -14.78 15.52 -9.40
C GLN A 201 -13.98 16.70 -8.85
N PHE A 202 -13.60 16.64 -7.56
CA PHE A 202 -12.79 17.66 -6.91
C PHE A 202 -11.29 17.44 -7.14
N SER A 203 -10.82 16.20 -6.98
CA SER A 203 -9.41 15.82 -7.11
C SER A 203 -9.16 14.86 -8.28
N PRO A 204 -9.42 15.22 -9.55
CA PRO A 204 -9.39 14.28 -10.67
C PRO A 204 -7.99 13.77 -11.06
N GLU A 205 -6.93 14.40 -10.56
CA GLU A 205 -5.56 14.16 -11.04
C GLU A 205 -5.11 12.72 -10.81
N GLY A 206 -4.53 12.12 -11.87
CA GLY A 206 -4.05 10.74 -11.85
C GLY A 206 -5.17 9.68 -11.91
N VAL A 207 -6.46 10.01 -11.81
CA VAL A 207 -7.53 9.00 -11.88
C VAL A 207 -7.69 8.51 -13.32
N PRO A 208 -7.71 7.19 -13.59
CA PRO A 208 -7.96 6.66 -14.93
C PRO A 208 -9.34 7.05 -15.47
N THR A 209 -9.38 7.51 -16.72
CA THR A 209 -10.65 7.82 -17.42
C THR A 209 -11.38 6.57 -17.89
N SER A 210 -10.65 5.49 -18.15
CA SER A 210 -11.22 4.15 -18.39
C SER A 210 -11.48 3.44 -17.07
N GLU A 211 -12.24 2.34 -17.13
CA GLU A 211 -12.63 1.57 -15.93
C GLU A 211 -11.41 1.01 -15.18
N CYS A 212 -10.46 0.38 -15.88
CA CYS A 212 -9.33 -0.34 -15.30
C CYS A 212 -7.99 -0.04 -16.00
N GLY A 213 -7.83 1.14 -16.61
CA GLY A 213 -6.58 1.55 -17.25
C GLY A 213 -5.63 2.27 -16.30
N ASP A 214 -4.55 2.79 -16.88
CA ASP A 214 -3.68 3.78 -16.24
C ASP A 214 -4.34 5.17 -16.22
N GLY A 215 -3.93 5.99 -15.26
CA GLY A 215 -4.14 7.43 -15.28
C GLY A 215 -2.92 8.19 -15.81
N GLU A 216 -2.95 9.52 -15.72
CA GLU A 216 -1.80 10.34 -16.09
C GLU A 216 -0.62 10.08 -15.14
N TRP A 217 0.54 9.66 -15.69
CA TRP A 217 1.75 9.47 -14.89
C TRP A 217 2.24 10.78 -14.26
N GLN A 218 2.17 11.88 -14.99
CA GLN A 218 2.31 13.24 -14.46
C GLN A 218 1.08 14.02 -14.88
N ALA A 219 0.25 14.44 -13.93
CA ALA A 219 -0.99 15.15 -14.24
C ALA A 219 -0.72 16.63 -14.53
N SER A 220 -1.75 17.34 -15.00
CA SER A 220 -1.69 18.77 -15.35
C SER A 220 -1.26 19.70 -14.19
N ASN A 221 -1.39 19.26 -12.93
CA ASN A 221 -0.90 19.97 -11.74
C ASN A 221 0.62 19.83 -11.51
N GLY A 222 1.33 19.07 -12.36
CA GLY A 222 2.77 18.86 -12.29
C GLY A 222 3.23 17.79 -11.29
N VAL A 223 2.30 17.12 -10.60
CA VAL A 223 2.56 16.03 -9.63
C VAL A 223 2.61 14.68 -10.36
N TYR A 224 3.51 13.80 -9.92
CA TYR A 224 3.59 12.43 -10.44
C TYR A 224 2.68 11.48 -9.66
N TYR A 225 1.97 10.59 -10.36
CA TYR A 225 1.04 9.64 -9.77
C TYR A 225 1.42 8.19 -10.09
N TYR A 226 1.35 7.33 -9.08
CA TYR A 226 1.63 5.91 -9.18
C TYR A 226 0.62 5.11 -8.36
N SER A 227 0.44 3.84 -8.70
CA SER A 227 -0.28 2.92 -7.82
C SER A 227 0.23 1.49 -7.90
N TRP A 228 -0.04 0.70 -6.85
CA TRP A 228 -0.13 -0.75 -6.95
C TRP A 228 -1.18 -1.30 -6.00
N THR A 229 -1.55 -2.56 -6.19
CA THR A 229 -2.48 -3.27 -5.30
C THR A 229 -2.32 -4.78 -5.43
N GLY A 230 -2.83 -5.48 -4.42
CA GLY A 230 -3.03 -6.91 -4.44
C GLY A 230 -4.33 -7.34 -5.10
N SER A 231 -4.39 -8.62 -5.46
CA SER A 231 -5.54 -9.26 -6.10
C SER A 231 -5.91 -10.60 -5.46
N SER A 232 -5.36 -10.88 -4.27
CA SER A 232 -5.56 -12.15 -3.55
C SER A 232 -6.06 -11.90 -2.13
N THR A 233 -7.26 -12.38 -1.83
CA THR A 233 -7.92 -12.15 -0.52
C THR A 233 -7.47 -13.13 0.57
N PHE A 234 -6.79 -14.20 0.17
CA PHE A 234 -6.16 -15.19 1.05
C PHE A 234 -4.73 -15.43 0.58
N THR A 235 -3.77 -15.30 1.48
CA THR A 235 -2.34 -15.30 1.23
C THR A 235 -1.57 -16.16 2.23
N ASN A 236 -1.98 -16.22 3.49
CA ASN A 236 -1.31 -17.01 4.53
C ASN A 236 -2.27 -17.56 5.60
N LEU A 237 -2.27 -18.89 5.76
CA LEU A 237 -3.10 -19.60 6.76
C LEU A 237 -2.79 -19.18 8.21
N LEU A 238 -1.58 -18.70 8.48
CA LEU A 238 -1.14 -18.30 9.82
C LEU A 238 -1.50 -16.85 10.16
N ASP A 239 -1.91 -16.05 9.18
CA ASP A 239 -2.38 -14.70 9.44
C ASP A 239 -3.85 -14.73 9.91
N PRO A 240 -4.16 -14.19 11.10
CA PRO A 240 -5.53 -14.19 11.63
C PRO A 240 -6.50 -13.29 10.84
N THR A 241 -6.00 -12.40 9.98
CA THR A 241 -6.78 -11.44 9.20
C THR A 241 -7.29 -12.03 7.87
N ASP A 242 -6.59 -13.04 7.33
CA ASP A 242 -6.89 -13.68 6.04
C ASP A 242 -8.31 -14.21 5.93
N GLY A 243 -8.83 -14.80 7.02
CA GLY A 243 -10.21 -15.29 7.04
C GLY A 243 -11.22 -14.16 6.87
N ALA A 244 -10.98 -13.00 7.50
CA ALA A 244 -11.83 -11.83 7.35
C ALA A 244 -11.69 -11.22 5.95
N MET A 245 -10.47 -11.12 5.41
CA MET A 245 -10.23 -10.62 4.05
C MET A 245 -10.88 -11.49 2.98
N THR A 246 -10.80 -12.80 3.11
CA THR A 246 -11.48 -13.75 2.22
C THR A 246 -13.00 -13.53 2.22
N ILE A 247 -13.59 -13.33 3.40
CA ILE A 247 -15.03 -13.08 3.53
C ILE A 247 -15.41 -11.74 2.91
N LEU A 248 -14.64 -10.69 3.19
CA LEU A 248 -14.90 -9.35 2.66
C LEU A 248 -14.76 -9.29 1.14
N GLY A 249 -13.81 -10.05 0.59
CA GLY A 249 -13.62 -10.20 -0.84
C GLY A 249 -14.81 -10.79 -1.61
N LEU A 250 -15.76 -11.44 -0.92
CA LEU A 250 -17.01 -11.92 -1.53
C LEU A 250 -17.93 -10.78 -1.99
N ALA A 251 -17.66 -9.53 -1.59
CA ALA A 251 -18.37 -8.36 -2.07
C ALA A 251 -18.06 -8.02 -3.55
N PHE A 252 -16.98 -8.58 -4.10
CA PHE A 252 -16.48 -8.25 -5.43
C PHE A 252 -16.68 -9.41 -6.41
N ASN A 253 -16.95 -9.08 -7.68
CA ASN A 253 -16.98 -10.02 -8.80
C ASN A 253 -15.73 -9.89 -9.69
N GLU A 254 -14.69 -9.24 -9.18
CA GLU A 254 -13.44 -8.93 -9.87
C GLU A 254 -12.25 -9.22 -8.93
N PRO A 255 -11.01 -9.29 -9.44
CA PRO A 255 -9.82 -9.40 -8.60
C PRO A 255 -9.78 -8.26 -7.56
N ASN A 256 -9.49 -8.59 -6.31
CA ASN A 256 -9.54 -7.66 -5.19
C ASN A 256 -8.65 -8.13 -4.04
N ASP A 257 -8.30 -7.21 -3.16
CA ASP A 257 -7.45 -7.44 -1.99
C ASP A 257 -8.25 -7.79 -0.71
N GLY A 258 -9.58 -7.89 -0.82
CA GLY A 258 -10.52 -8.14 0.27
C GLY A 258 -11.33 -6.90 0.66
N LEU A 259 -10.84 -5.68 0.38
CA LEU A 259 -11.52 -4.43 0.71
C LEU A 259 -11.66 -3.50 -0.50
N VAL A 260 -10.84 -3.65 -1.53
CA VAL A 260 -10.81 -2.81 -2.72
C VAL A 260 -10.61 -3.68 -3.96
N GLY A 261 -11.39 -3.41 -5.00
CA GLY A 261 -11.22 -4.06 -6.31
C GLY A 261 -9.99 -3.51 -7.02
N ALA A 262 -9.24 -4.35 -7.74
CA ALA A 262 -7.98 -3.98 -8.35
C ALA A 262 -8.10 -2.72 -9.23
N CYS A 263 -9.12 -2.67 -10.10
CA CYS A 263 -9.40 -1.53 -10.97
C CYS A 263 -9.75 -0.24 -10.21
N SER A 264 -10.38 -0.36 -9.03
CA SER A 264 -10.70 0.79 -8.17
C SER A 264 -9.44 1.41 -7.56
N ALA A 265 -8.35 0.64 -7.43
CA ALA A 265 -7.08 1.08 -6.87
C ALA A 265 -6.13 1.75 -7.87
N HIS A 266 -6.48 1.79 -9.16
CA HIS A 266 -5.62 2.39 -10.17
C HIS A 266 -5.51 3.92 -10.00
N LEU A 267 -4.26 4.41 -10.00
CA LEU A 267 -3.92 5.83 -9.99
C LEU A 267 -2.60 6.07 -10.72
N GLY A 268 -2.62 7.01 -11.66
CA GLY A 268 -1.47 7.38 -12.47
C GLY A 268 -0.87 6.17 -13.18
N LYS A 269 0.44 6.01 -13.07
CA LYS A 269 1.14 4.83 -13.60
C LYS A 269 0.95 3.63 -12.67
N VAL A 270 0.17 2.63 -13.11
CA VAL A 270 0.01 1.38 -12.37
C VAL A 270 1.32 0.58 -12.46
N ILE A 271 1.88 0.26 -11.30
CA ILE A 271 3.12 -0.49 -11.16
C ILE A 271 2.84 -1.99 -11.24
N GLY A 272 1.72 -2.42 -10.67
CA GLY A 272 1.18 -3.78 -10.71
C GLY A 272 -0.11 -3.83 -9.91
N ASP A 273 -1.06 -4.64 -10.37
CA ASP A 273 -2.41 -4.79 -9.79
C ASP A 273 -2.74 -6.26 -9.50
N ASP A 274 -1.77 -7.16 -9.71
CA ASP A 274 -1.92 -8.61 -9.63
C ASP A 274 -1.04 -9.26 -8.56
N TYR A 275 -0.49 -8.48 -7.62
CA TYR A 275 0.28 -9.03 -6.50
C TYR A 275 -0.60 -9.98 -5.66
N LYS A 276 -0.01 -11.07 -5.15
CA LYS A 276 -0.71 -11.97 -4.20
C LYS A 276 -0.62 -11.41 -2.78
N MET A 277 -1.27 -10.28 -2.61
CA MET A 277 -1.41 -9.54 -1.37
C MET A 277 -2.90 -9.35 -1.10
N ASN A 278 -3.32 -9.57 0.13
CA ASN A 278 -4.56 -9.02 0.64
C ASN A 278 -4.31 -7.57 1.11
N HIS A 279 -5.36 -6.88 1.53
CA HIS A 279 -5.29 -5.46 1.87
C HIS A 279 -4.35 -5.12 3.05
N LEU A 280 -4.01 -6.08 3.92
CA LEU A 280 -3.05 -5.87 5.01
C LEU A 280 -1.65 -6.32 4.64
N ASP A 281 -1.51 -7.32 3.78
CA ASP A 281 -0.20 -7.69 3.22
C ASP A 281 0.45 -6.49 2.53
N GLU A 282 -0.34 -5.62 1.89
CA GLU A 282 0.12 -4.41 1.22
C GLU A 282 0.94 -3.47 2.12
N ILE A 283 0.68 -3.47 3.43
CA ILE A 283 1.41 -2.70 4.45
C ILE A 283 2.36 -3.58 5.28
N ASN A 284 2.63 -4.81 4.80
CA ASN A 284 3.37 -5.85 5.51
C ASN A 284 2.71 -6.28 6.84
N GLY A 285 1.39 -6.10 6.95
CA GLY A 285 0.58 -6.54 8.08
C GLY A 285 -0.01 -7.94 7.86
N LEU A 286 -0.35 -8.69 8.91
CA LEU A 286 -0.01 -8.42 10.31
C LEU A 286 1.34 -9.07 10.66
N LEU A 287 2.24 -8.33 11.32
CA LEU A 287 3.56 -8.82 11.77
C LEU A 287 4.44 -9.42 10.65
N GLY A 288 4.23 -9.00 9.40
CA GLY A 288 4.95 -9.52 8.23
C GLY A 288 4.55 -10.93 7.81
N ILE A 289 3.41 -11.45 8.26
CA ILE A 289 2.92 -12.76 7.86
C ILE A 289 2.14 -12.63 6.55
N HIS A 290 2.84 -12.73 5.43
CA HIS A 290 2.24 -12.63 4.09
C HIS A 290 2.53 -13.87 3.25
N HIS A 291 2.14 -13.85 1.97
CA HIS A 291 2.38 -14.94 1.03
C HIS A 291 3.88 -15.32 0.93
N LEU A 292 4.21 -16.62 1.09
CA LEU A 292 5.60 -17.11 1.18
C LEU A 292 6.34 -17.22 -0.17
N PHE A 293 5.61 -17.24 -1.28
CA PHE A 293 6.16 -17.47 -2.62
C PHE A 293 5.84 -16.34 -3.59
N GLU A 294 5.58 -15.15 -3.06
CA GLU A 294 5.31 -13.95 -3.87
C GLU A 294 6.27 -12.83 -3.47
N THR A 295 6.25 -11.75 -4.24
CA THR A 295 6.96 -10.51 -3.92
C THR A 295 6.66 -10.06 -2.49
N ASP A 296 7.73 -9.83 -1.73
CA ASP A 296 7.68 -9.29 -0.38
C ASP A 296 7.20 -7.82 -0.41
N PRO A 297 6.22 -7.42 0.42
CA PRO A 297 5.67 -6.07 0.42
C PRO A 297 6.72 -4.99 0.66
N VAL A 298 7.63 -5.20 1.61
CA VAL A 298 8.72 -4.26 1.93
C VAL A 298 9.63 -4.05 0.71
N THR A 299 9.85 -5.10 -0.08
CA THR A 299 10.61 -5.03 -1.33
C THR A 299 9.94 -4.09 -2.35
N LEU A 300 8.61 -4.06 -2.45
CA LEU A 300 7.91 -3.11 -3.32
C LEU A 300 8.14 -1.66 -2.90
N TYR A 301 8.02 -1.35 -1.61
CA TYR A 301 8.31 -0.01 -1.09
C TYR A 301 9.74 0.43 -1.41
N ARG A 302 10.73 -0.44 -1.20
CA ARG A 302 12.14 -0.13 -1.48
C ARG A 302 12.40 0.10 -2.97
N GLN A 303 11.87 -0.77 -3.83
CA GLN A 303 12.00 -0.63 -5.28
C GLN A 303 11.31 0.65 -5.76
N HIS A 304 10.19 1.02 -5.15
CA HIS A 304 9.49 2.24 -5.47
C HIS A 304 10.21 3.50 -4.99
N ALA A 305 10.79 3.51 -3.79
CA ALA A 305 11.66 4.61 -3.36
C ALA A 305 12.84 4.82 -4.32
N ASN A 306 13.48 3.74 -4.78
CA ASN A 306 14.49 3.82 -5.82
C ASN A 306 13.93 4.32 -7.17
N ARG A 307 12.69 3.96 -7.53
CA ARG A 307 12.00 4.49 -8.73
C ARG A 307 11.81 6.01 -8.64
N LEU A 308 11.37 6.50 -7.48
CA LEU A 308 11.22 7.94 -7.22
C LEU A 308 12.58 8.66 -7.30
N LYS A 309 13.61 8.09 -6.66
CA LYS A 309 14.99 8.60 -6.74
C LYS A 309 15.47 8.72 -8.19
N LEU A 310 15.30 7.68 -9.00
CA LEU A 310 15.73 7.66 -10.40
C LEU A 310 14.94 8.66 -11.26
N ALA A 311 13.73 9.04 -10.85
CA ALA A 311 12.94 10.10 -11.47
C ALA A 311 13.33 11.51 -10.99
N GLY A 312 14.29 11.65 -10.08
CA GLY A 312 14.70 12.94 -9.50
C GLY A 312 13.71 13.50 -8.48
N LEU A 313 12.88 12.61 -7.91
CA LEU A 313 11.90 12.87 -6.86
C LEU A 313 12.44 12.46 -5.49
#